data_AF-A0A9X2F6G7-F1
#
_entry.id   AF-A0A9X2F6G7-F1
#
_cell.length_a   1.000
_cell.length_b   1.000
_cell.length_c   1.000
_cell.angle_alpha   90.00
_cell.angle_beta   90.00
_cell.angle_gamma   90.00
#
_symmetry.space_group_name_H-M   'P 1'
#
loop_
_entity.id
_entity.type
_entity.pdbx_description
1 polymer ?
#
loop_
_entity_poly.entity_id
_entity_poly.type
_entity_poly.pdbx_seq_one_letter_code
_entity_poly.pdbx_strand_id
1 'polypeptide(L)'
;MSTDTYEADTEPRKSGGSGCLKGCLIALVIILILGALTAWWVSSNWRGWVSSGAAEGINQIIDDSDLPPAEKEELKAESKRVTDGIADGSISLEQMGQIMTGIVESPLMPMFMVKAVEAQYVEKSGLSDEEKSEAHVTLERYASGLVSKQIPQESVDQVLVHIADKDANGEWKMREQVSDEDLRKFLAAAKEQADAANIPEEVEPIDPSEELRKVIDKVLGPAPAAP
;
A
#
# COMPACT_ATOMS: atom_id res chain seq x y z
N MET A 1 65.97 -18.33 -61.32
CA MET A 1 65.59 -17.27 -62.28
C MET A 1 64.24 -17.64 -62.85
N SER A 2 63.20 -17.03 -62.30
CA SER A 2 61.99 -16.54 -62.96
C SER A 2 61.02 -16.16 -61.84
N THR A 3 60.73 -14.87 -61.82
CA THR A 3 59.86 -14.13 -60.92
C THR A 3 58.41 -14.34 -61.36
N ASP A 4 57.54 -14.74 -60.44
CA ASP A 4 56.11 -14.47 -60.57
C ASP A 4 55.59 -13.87 -59.26
N THR A 5 55.25 -12.60 -59.37
CA THR A 5 54.55 -11.76 -58.41
C THR A 5 53.09 -12.19 -58.32
N TYR A 6 52.59 -12.48 -57.12
CA TYR A 6 51.16 -12.50 -56.84
C TYR A 6 50.82 -11.28 -55.98
N GLU A 7 50.00 -10.41 -56.56
CA GLU A 7 49.45 -9.20 -55.96
C GLU A 7 48.53 -9.55 -54.79
N ALA A 8 48.75 -8.85 -53.66
CA ALA A 8 47.83 -8.86 -52.54
C ALA A 8 46.73 -7.84 -52.81
N ASP A 9 45.56 -8.29 -53.27
CA ASP A 9 44.36 -7.46 -53.32
C ASP A 9 43.65 -7.49 -51.96
N THR A 10 43.75 -6.39 -51.24
CA THR A 10 42.90 -6.07 -50.09
C THR A 10 41.70 -5.27 -50.57
N GLU A 11 40.53 -5.90 -50.71
CA GLU A 11 39.27 -5.17 -50.91
C GLU A 11 38.59 -4.79 -49.57
N PRO A 12 37.99 -3.59 -49.48
CA PRO A 12 37.50 -3.01 -48.22
C PRO A 12 36.13 -3.55 -47.79
N ARG A 13 35.98 -3.82 -46.48
CA ARG A 13 34.69 -4.11 -45.85
C ARG A 13 33.76 -2.88 -45.94
N LYS A 14 32.71 -2.97 -46.74
CA LYS A 14 31.64 -1.96 -46.80
C LYS A 14 30.61 -2.22 -45.68
N SER A 15 30.61 -1.36 -44.67
CA SER A 15 29.70 -1.39 -43.52
C SER A 15 28.26 -1.07 -43.94
N GLY A 16 27.40 -2.09 -44.03
CA GLY A 16 25.97 -1.98 -44.30
C GLY A 16 25.12 -1.69 -43.06
N GLY A 17 25.37 -0.58 -42.36
CA GLY A 17 24.54 -0.12 -41.23
C GLY A 17 23.36 0.74 -41.68
N SER A 18 22.30 0.14 -42.22
CA SER A 18 21.07 0.92 -42.55
C SER A 18 19.74 0.15 -42.45
N GLY A 19 19.76 -1.18 -42.21
CA GLY A 19 18.54 -1.99 -42.10
C GLY A 19 17.92 -2.04 -40.69
N CYS A 20 18.75 -2.09 -39.64
CA CYS A 20 18.27 -2.30 -38.27
C CYS A 20 17.55 -1.07 -37.68
N LEU A 21 18.01 0.15 -38.02
CA LEU A 21 17.45 1.39 -37.47
C LEU A 21 16.02 1.68 -37.98
N LYS A 22 15.73 1.33 -39.25
CA LYS A 22 14.40 1.52 -39.85
C LYS A 22 13.38 0.52 -39.33
N GLY A 23 13.80 -0.73 -39.06
CA GLY A 23 12.94 -1.73 -38.43
C GLY A 23 12.58 -1.40 -36.98
N CYS A 24 13.55 -0.87 -36.22
CA CYS A 24 13.32 -0.50 -34.82
C CYS A 24 12.38 0.70 -34.66
N LEU A 25 12.43 1.68 -35.56
CA LEU A 25 11.53 2.86 -35.56
C LEU A 25 10.06 2.48 -35.80
N ILE A 26 9.80 1.53 -36.70
CA ILE A 26 8.44 1.08 -37.02
C ILE A 26 7.82 0.34 -35.82
N ALA A 27 8.59 -0.54 -35.16
CA ALA A 27 8.14 -1.23 -33.95
C ALA A 27 7.83 -0.25 -32.80
N LEU A 28 8.68 0.78 -32.63
CA LEU A 28 8.50 1.80 -31.58
C LEU A 28 7.22 2.63 -31.79
N VAL A 29 6.93 3.01 -33.05
CA VAL A 29 5.70 3.74 -33.39
C VAL A 29 4.46 2.88 -33.13
N ILE A 30 4.49 1.57 -33.44
CA ILE A 30 3.38 0.66 -33.16
C ILE A 30 3.16 0.53 -31.64
N ILE A 31 4.23 0.39 -30.84
CA ILE A 31 4.13 0.34 -29.38
C ILE A 31 3.56 1.63 -28.80
N LEU A 32 3.97 2.80 -29.32
CA LEU A 32 3.43 4.09 -28.87
C LEU A 32 1.95 4.24 -29.22
N ILE A 33 1.53 3.80 -30.41
CA ILE A 33 0.11 3.83 -30.81
C ILE A 33 -0.70 2.86 -29.95
N LEU A 34 -0.22 1.63 -29.75
CA LEU A 34 -0.88 0.67 -28.87
C LEU A 34 -0.93 1.17 -27.43
N GLY A 35 0.15 1.78 -26.93
CA GLY A 35 0.23 2.40 -25.60
C GLY A 35 -0.72 3.59 -25.46
N ALA A 36 -0.85 4.42 -26.48
CA ALA A 36 -1.79 5.54 -26.48
C ALA A 36 -3.24 5.05 -26.57
N LEU A 37 -3.52 4.01 -27.36
CA LEU A 37 -4.84 3.40 -27.48
C LEU A 37 -5.23 2.64 -26.20
N THR A 38 -4.30 1.94 -25.56
CA THR A 38 -4.54 1.30 -24.26
C THR A 38 -4.67 2.33 -23.15
N ALA A 39 -3.84 3.37 -23.11
CA ALA A 39 -3.98 4.47 -22.15
C ALA A 39 -5.31 5.23 -22.34
N TRP A 40 -5.72 5.47 -23.59
CA TRP A 40 -7.01 6.07 -23.91
C TRP A 40 -8.17 5.13 -23.57
N TRP A 41 -8.06 3.84 -23.89
CA TRP A 41 -9.08 2.85 -23.58
C TRP A 41 -9.22 2.63 -22.07
N VAL A 42 -8.12 2.57 -21.33
CA VAL A 42 -8.09 2.55 -19.86
C VAL A 42 -8.65 3.86 -19.31
N SER A 43 -8.23 5.03 -19.81
CA SER A 43 -8.80 6.32 -19.38
C SER A 43 -10.29 6.45 -19.69
N SER A 44 -10.77 5.85 -20.77
CA SER A 44 -12.16 5.96 -21.23
C SER A 44 -13.08 4.87 -20.68
N ASN A 45 -12.55 3.72 -20.24
CA ASN A 45 -13.32 2.59 -19.66
C ASN A 45 -12.97 2.30 -18.19
N TRP A 46 -12.07 3.08 -17.58
CA TRP A 46 -11.67 3.01 -16.17
C TRP A 46 -12.89 2.98 -15.23
N ARG A 47 -13.92 3.78 -15.54
CA ARG A 47 -15.14 3.89 -14.70
C ARG A 47 -15.94 2.59 -14.62
N GLY A 48 -15.92 1.77 -15.68
CA GLY A 48 -16.64 0.49 -15.71
C GLY A 48 -15.84 -0.69 -15.15
N TRP A 49 -14.51 -0.63 -15.20
CA TRP A 49 -13.64 -1.71 -14.71
C TRP A 49 -13.28 -1.55 -13.22
N VAL A 50 -13.07 -0.32 -12.76
CA VAL A 50 -12.81 -0.02 -11.34
C VAL A 50 -14.05 -0.27 -10.49
N SER A 51 -15.25 0.04 -10.96
CA SER A 51 -16.45 -0.07 -10.11
C SER A 51 -16.93 -1.49 -9.85
N SER A 52 -16.78 -2.43 -10.81
CA SER A 52 -17.18 -3.83 -10.59
C SER A 52 -16.06 -4.68 -10.00
N GLY A 53 -14.81 -4.52 -10.49
CA GLY A 53 -13.68 -5.32 -10.03
C GLY A 53 -13.12 -4.89 -8.67
N ALA A 54 -13.04 -3.58 -8.40
CA ALA A 54 -12.52 -3.10 -7.13
C ALA A 54 -13.55 -3.19 -6.00
N ALA A 55 -14.84 -2.96 -6.28
CA ALA A 55 -15.90 -3.12 -5.27
C ALA A 55 -15.99 -4.56 -4.77
N GLU A 56 -15.93 -5.54 -5.68
CA GLU A 56 -15.98 -6.95 -5.32
C GLU A 56 -14.74 -7.37 -4.50
N GLY A 57 -13.55 -6.88 -4.87
CA GLY A 57 -12.33 -7.10 -4.10
C GLY A 57 -12.36 -6.48 -2.70
N ILE A 58 -12.83 -5.23 -2.56
CA ILE A 58 -12.97 -4.56 -1.26
C ILE A 58 -14.01 -5.28 -0.40
N ASN A 59 -15.16 -5.64 -0.98
CA ASN A 59 -16.21 -6.35 -0.25
C ASN A 59 -15.74 -7.73 0.23
N GLN A 60 -14.93 -8.43 -0.58
CA GLN A 60 -14.33 -9.69 -0.19
C GLN A 60 -13.34 -9.52 0.98
N ILE A 61 -12.49 -8.49 0.93
CA ILE A 61 -11.58 -8.17 2.06
C ILE A 61 -12.38 -7.86 3.34
N ILE A 62 -13.48 -7.11 3.22
CA ILE A 62 -14.37 -6.84 4.35
C ILE A 62 -15.03 -8.13 4.85
N ASP A 63 -15.47 -9.01 3.96
CA ASP A 63 -16.10 -10.29 4.33
C ASP A 63 -15.14 -11.24 5.04
N ASP A 64 -13.89 -11.28 4.60
CA ASP A 64 -12.84 -12.13 5.16
C ASP A 64 -12.22 -11.54 6.45
N SER A 65 -12.54 -10.29 6.80
CA SER A 65 -12.07 -9.66 8.04
C SER A 65 -12.76 -10.22 9.29
N ASP A 66 -12.14 -10.07 10.46
CA ASP A 66 -12.73 -10.47 11.75
C ASP A 66 -13.70 -9.43 12.34
N LEU A 67 -14.19 -8.48 11.51
CA LEU A 67 -15.09 -7.43 11.96
C LEU A 67 -16.48 -7.97 12.33
N PRO A 68 -17.17 -7.36 13.32
CA PRO A 68 -18.56 -7.65 13.60
C PRO A 68 -19.45 -7.52 12.35
N PRO A 69 -20.50 -8.34 12.20
CA PRO A 69 -21.36 -8.29 11.01
C PRO A 69 -21.95 -6.90 10.71
N ALA A 70 -22.30 -6.13 11.74
CA ALA A 70 -22.79 -4.76 11.59
C ALA A 70 -21.74 -3.83 10.99
N GLU A 71 -20.49 -3.87 11.49
CA GLU A 71 -19.38 -3.06 10.96
C GLU A 71 -19.05 -3.43 9.50
N LYS A 72 -19.13 -4.73 9.15
CA LYS A 72 -18.96 -5.18 7.76
C LYS A 72 -20.01 -4.55 6.84
N GLU A 73 -21.28 -4.54 7.24
CA GLU A 73 -22.35 -3.92 6.45
C GLU A 73 -22.13 -2.41 6.28
N GLU A 74 -21.71 -1.73 7.34
CA GLU A 74 -21.41 -0.29 7.30
C GLU A 74 -20.22 0.03 6.38
N LEU A 75 -19.11 -0.71 6.51
CA LEU A 75 -17.96 -0.56 5.62
C LEU A 75 -18.31 -0.83 4.15
N LYS A 76 -19.14 -1.85 3.89
CA LYS A 76 -19.63 -2.13 2.54
C LYS A 76 -20.52 -1.01 2.01
N ALA A 77 -21.35 -0.40 2.84
CA ALA A 77 -22.18 0.73 2.44
C ALA A 77 -21.32 1.94 2.05
N GLU A 78 -20.29 2.26 2.85
CA GLU A 78 -19.36 3.35 2.56
C GLU A 78 -18.49 3.05 1.32
N SER A 79 -17.97 1.84 1.20
CA SER A 79 -17.26 1.35 0.01
C SER A 79 -18.13 1.50 -1.23
N LYS A 80 -19.38 1.04 -1.17
CA LYS A 80 -20.34 1.13 -2.27
C LYS A 80 -20.60 2.59 -2.65
N ARG A 81 -20.75 3.49 -1.67
CA ARG A 81 -20.94 4.93 -1.91
C ARG A 81 -19.78 5.52 -2.72
N VAL A 82 -18.55 5.14 -2.37
CA VAL A 82 -17.35 5.56 -3.11
C VAL A 82 -17.30 4.92 -4.50
N THR A 83 -17.57 3.62 -4.63
CA THR A 83 -17.48 2.95 -5.93
C THR A 83 -18.57 3.38 -6.90
N ASP A 84 -19.81 3.58 -6.42
CA ASP A 84 -20.91 4.12 -7.22
C ASP A 84 -20.59 5.54 -7.68
N GLY A 85 -20.08 6.38 -6.78
CA GLY A 85 -19.72 7.75 -7.12
C GLY A 85 -18.57 7.85 -8.13
N ILE A 86 -17.62 6.91 -8.11
CA ILE A 86 -16.59 6.80 -9.15
C ILE A 86 -17.21 6.34 -10.48
N ALA A 87 -18.14 5.37 -10.43
CA ALA A 87 -18.77 4.78 -11.61
C ALA A 87 -19.64 5.80 -12.37
N ASP A 88 -20.48 6.53 -11.65
CA ASP A 88 -21.37 7.54 -12.21
C ASP A 88 -20.67 8.88 -12.51
N GLY A 89 -19.43 9.03 -12.02
CA GLY A 89 -18.59 10.20 -12.23
C GLY A 89 -18.90 11.39 -11.32
N SER A 90 -19.73 11.21 -10.29
CA SER A 90 -19.99 12.20 -9.23
C SER A 90 -18.79 12.39 -8.30
N ILE A 91 -17.90 11.40 -8.20
CA ILE A 91 -16.59 11.51 -7.55
C ILE A 91 -15.52 11.78 -8.62
N SER A 92 -14.94 12.97 -8.55
CA SER A 92 -13.80 13.36 -9.38
C SER A 92 -12.50 12.64 -8.96
N LEU A 93 -11.52 12.62 -9.85
CA LEU A 93 -10.18 12.09 -9.53
C LEU A 93 -9.52 12.84 -8.36
N GLU A 94 -9.78 14.15 -8.25
CA GLU A 94 -9.30 14.98 -7.13
C GLU A 94 -9.93 14.55 -5.80
N GLN A 95 -11.26 14.35 -5.77
CA GLN A 95 -11.95 13.84 -4.57
C GLN A 95 -11.50 12.43 -4.19
N MET A 96 -11.25 11.55 -5.17
CA MET A 96 -10.68 10.23 -4.92
C MET A 96 -9.29 10.35 -4.28
N GLY A 97 -8.44 11.25 -4.77
CA GLY A 97 -7.15 11.57 -4.16
C GLY A 97 -7.29 12.06 -2.72
N GLN A 98 -8.24 12.97 -2.45
CA GLN A 98 -8.53 13.48 -1.11
C GLN A 98 -9.03 12.39 -0.15
N ILE A 99 -9.87 11.47 -0.61
CA ILE A 99 -10.32 10.31 0.18
C ILE A 99 -9.11 9.43 0.53
N MET A 100 -8.26 9.10 -0.46
CA MET A 100 -7.07 8.28 -0.22
C MET A 100 -6.09 8.95 0.76
N THR A 101 -5.84 10.26 0.61
CA THR A 101 -5.04 11.03 1.57
C THR A 101 -5.69 11.00 2.95
N GLY A 102 -7.01 11.17 3.03
CA GLY A 102 -7.74 11.11 4.28
C GLY A 102 -7.62 9.75 4.97
N ILE A 103 -7.63 8.64 4.23
CA ILE A 103 -7.40 7.28 4.78
C ILE A 103 -5.97 7.18 5.30
N VAL A 104 -4.98 7.66 4.54
CA VAL A 104 -3.56 7.61 4.96
C VAL A 104 -3.31 8.43 6.24
N GLU A 105 -4.01 9.56 6.38
CA GLU A 105 -3.92 10.44 7.55
C GLU A 105 -4.84 10.01 8.70
N SER A 106 -5.72 9.03 8.51
CA SER A 106 -6.69 8.63 9.52
C SER A 106 -6.09 7.64 10.54
N PRO A 107 -6.74 7.47 11.70
CA PRO A 107 -6.41 6.43 12.67
C PRO A 107 -6.47 5.00 12.11
N LEU A 108 -7.10 4.79 10.94
CA LEU A 108 -7.15 3.49 10.27
C LEU A 108 -5.76 2.95 9.95
N MET A 109 -4.83 3.81 9.49
CA MET A 109 -3.51 3.33 9.08
C MET A 109 -2.71 2.73 10.24
N PRO A 110 -2.58 3.40 11.40
CA PRO A 110 -1.98 2.78 12.59
C PRO A 110 -2.68 1.50 13.02
N MET A 111 -4.01 1.45 13.00
CA MET A 111 -4.77 0.24 13.33
C MET A 111 -4.45 -0.92 12.37
N PHE A 112 -4.42 -0.68 11.06
CA PHE A 112 -4.03 -1.69 10.07
C PHE A 112 -2.60 -2.18 10.28
N MET A 113 -1.67 -1.29 10.65
CA MET A 113 -0.29 -1.69 10.97
C MET A 113 -0.23 -2.61 12.19
N VAL A 114 -0.97 -2.30 13.26
CA VAL A 114 -1.06 -3.16 14.45
C VAL A 114 -1.56 -4.54 14.06
N LYS A 115 -2.69 -4.63 13.35
CA LYS A 115 -3.28 -5.91 12.92
C LYS A 115 -2.34 -6.69 12.00
N ALA A 116 -1.64 -6.01 11.09
CA ALA A 116 -0.67 -6.64 10.21
C ALA A 116 0.51 -7.24 11.01
N VAL A 117 1.04 -6.52 12.00
CA VAL A 117 2.12 -7.00 12.87
C VAL A 117 1.66 -8.16 13.75
N GLU A 118 0.44 -8.07 14.30
CA GLU A 118 -0.17 -9.14 15.10
C GLU A 118 -0.26 -10.44 14.30
N ALA A 119 -0.94 -10.39 13.15
CA ALA A 119 -1.15 -11.56 12.29
C ALA A 119 0.15 -12.09 11.68
N GLN A 120 1.09 -11.22 11.33
CA GLN A 120 2.31 -11.63 10.64
C GLN A 120 3.40 -12.14 11.59
N TYR A 121 3.53 -11.55 12.78
CA TYR A 121 4.63 -11.86 13.69
C TYR A 121 4.17 -12.37 15.06
N VAL A 122 3.24 -11.68 15.72
CA VAL A 122 2.85 -12.02 17.11
C VAL A 122 2.14 -13.37 17.18
N GLU A 123 1.11 -13.59 16.37
CA GLU A 123 0.33 -14.83 16.41
C GLU A 123 1.17 -16.06 16.04
N LYS A 124 2.06 -15.89 15.05
CA LYS A 124 2.93 -16.94 14.50
C LYS A 124 4.21 -17.18 15.32
N SER A 125 4.50 -16.33 16.30
CA SER A 125 5.69 -16.43 17.15
C SER A 125 5.61 -17.54 18.19
N GLY A 126 6.77 -17.86 18.78
CA GLY A 126 6.89 -18.73 19.95
C GLY A 126 6.66 -18.02 21.30
N LEU A 127 6.13 -16.79 21.29
CA LEU A 127 5.76 -16.05 22.52
C LEU A 127 4.67 -16.79 23.31
N SER A 128 4.65 -16.64 24.63
CA SER A 128 3.57 -17.16 25.47
C SER A 128 2.24 -16.42 25.24
N ASP A 129 1.13 -16.99 25.68
CA ASP A 129 -0.19 -16.35 25.54
C ASP A 129 -0.24 -15.01 26.30
N GLU A 130 0.44 -14.93 27.46
CA GLU A 130 0.61 -13.69 28.22
C GLU A 130 1.44 -12.66 27.44
N GLU A 131 2.58 -13.08 26.86
CA GLU A 131 3.40 -12.19 26.02
C GLU A 131 2.63 -11.68 24.79
N LYS A 132 1.77 -12.51 24.18
CA LYS A 132 0.93 -12.11 23.04
C LYS A 132 -0.16 -11.12 23.46
N SER A 133 -0.78 -11.31 24.62
CA SER A 133 -1.75 -10.36 25.19
C SER A 133 -1.10 -9.01 25.51
N GLU A 134 0.10 -9.03 26.12
CA GLU A 134 0.86 -7.81 26.37
C GLU A 134 1.33 -7.12 25.09
N ALA A 135 1.67 -7.90 24.05
CA ALA A 135 2.02 -7.38 22.74
C ALA A 135 0.85 -6.61 22.11
N HIS A 136 -0.36 -7.17 22.17
CA HIS A 136 -1.58 -6.51 21.70
C HIS A 136 -1.77 -5.14 22.35
N VAL A 137 -1.79 -5.10 23.69
CA VAL A 137 -1.92 -3.84 24.46
C VAL A 137 -0.80 -2.86 24.10
N THR A 138 0.44 -3.33 23.99
CA THR A 138 1.59 -2.50 23.63
C THR A 138 1.43 -1.85 22.25
N LEU A 139 0.97 -2.61 21.26
CA LEU A 139 0.81 -2.14 19.89
C LEU A 139 -0.36 -1.16 19.75
N GLU A 140 -1.48 -1.42 20.44
CA GLU A 140 -2.61 -0.48 20.47
C GLU A 140 -2.22 0.86 21.10
N ARG A 141 -1.50 0.83 22.23
CA ARG A 141 -0.99 2.04 22.88
C ARG A 141 -0.03 2.80 21.99
N TYR A 142 0.90 2.11 21.35
CA TYR A 142 1.85 2.73 20.44
C TYR A 142 1.14 3.40 19.26
N ALA A 143 0.17 2.70 18.63
CA ALA A 143 -0.65 3.25 17.56
C ALA A 143 -1.47 4.46 18.02
N SER A 144 -2.12 4.39 19.18
CA SER A 144 -2.86 5.52 19.78
C SER A 144 -1.95 6.72 20.05
N GLY A 145 -0.72 6.49 20.51
CA GLY A 145 0.29 7.52 20.68
C GLY A 145 0.69 8.22 19.37
N LEU A 146 0.80 7.47 18.26
CA LEU A 146 1.05 8.02 16.93
C LEU A 146 -0.16 8.84 16.42
N VAL A 147 -1.38 8.31 16.58
CA VAL A 147 -2.62 8.99 16.17
C VAL A 147 -2.81 10.31 16.92
N SER A 148 -2.63 10.28 18.24
CA SER A 148 -2.72 11.47 19.11
C SER A 148 -1.52 12.41 19.00
N LYS A 149 -0.51 12.06 18.18
CA LYS A 149 0.75 12.81 17.96
C LYS A 149 1.56 13.02 19.24
N GLN A 150 1.31 12.21 20.27
CA GLN A 150 2.08 12.20 21.51
C GLN A 150 3.40 11.43 21.33
N ILE A 151 3.42 10.48 20.40
CA ILE A 151 4.62 9.80 19.94
C ILE A 151 5.03 10.43 18.59
N PRO A 152 6.26 10.96 18.46
CA PRO A 152 6.70 11.55 17.20
C PRO A 152 6.90 10.47 16.14
N GLN A 153 6.59 10.80 14.89
CA GLN A 153 6.70 9.87 13.76
C GLN A 153 8.15 9.42 13.51
N GLU A 154 9.14 10.21 13.92
CA GLU A 154 10.56 9.87 13.87
C GLU A 154 10.93 8.68 14.78
N SER A 155 10.12 8.38 15.80
CA SER A 155 10.32 7.21 16.67
C SER A 155 10.00 5.89 15.95
N VAL A 156 9.22 5.93 14.86
CA VAL A 156 8.82 4.74 14.10
C VAL A 156 10.05 3.99 13.59
N ASP A 157 11.08 4.70 13.15
CA ASP A 157 12.33 4.09 12.69
C ASP A 157 13.05 3.31 13.80
N GLN A 158 12.98 3.80 15.04
CA GLN A 158 13.62 3.15 16.21
C GLN A 158 12.91 1.85 16.59
N VAL A 159 11.61 1.77 16.31
CA VAL A 159 10.79 0.59 16.56
C VAL A 159 10.94 -0.41 15.40
N LEU A 160 10.76 0.05 14.16
CA LEU A 160 10.72 -0.81 12.97
C LEU A 160 12.04 -1.54 12.67
N VAL A 161 13.20 -0.98 13.04
CA VAL A 161 14.52 -1.59 12.76
C VAL A 161 14.67 -3.02 13.28
N HIS A 162 13.85 -3.41 14.25
CA HIS A 162 13.82 -4.74 14.82
C HIS A 162 13.11 -5.77 13.94
N ILE A 163 12.16 -5.36 13.09
CA ILE A 163 11.34 -6.27 12.24
C ILE A 163 11.39 -5.94 10.75
N ALA A 164 12.10 -4.88 10.37
CA ALA A 164 12.24 -4.41 9.00
C ALA A 164 13.70 -4.00 8.73
N ASP A 165 14.06 -4.00 7.46
CA ASP A 165 15.35 -3.52 6.95
C ASP A 165 15.11 -2.40 5.95
N LYS A 166 16.03 -1.42 5.88
CA LYS A 166 15.99 -0.41 4.82
C LYS A 166 16.60 -0.98 3.54
N ASP A 167 15.92 -0.79 2.41
CA ASP A 167 16.42 -1.20 1.10
C ASP A 167 17.46 -0.22 0.54
N ALA A 168 17.89 -0.42 -0.71
CA ALA A 168 18.88 0.44 -1.37
C ALA A 168 18.41 1.90 -1.57
N ASN A 169 17.09 2.15 -1.52
CA ASN A 169 16.48 3.47 -1.62
C ASN A 169 16.21 4.09 -0.24
N GLY A 170 16.49 3.36 0.84
CA GLY A 170 16.20 3.78 2.21
C GLY A 170 14.75 3.53 2.64
N GLU A 171 13.97 2.78 1.86
CA GLU A 171 12.58 2.43 2.17
C GLU A 171 12.52 1.21 3.09
N TRP A 172 11.58 1.20 4.03
CA TRP A 172 11.38 0.08 4.93
C TRP A 172 10.81 -1.14 4.19
N LYS A 173 11.52 -2.25 4.28
CA LYS A 173 11.08 -3.56 3.85
C LYS A 173 10.92 -4.47 5.07
N MET A 174 9.69 -4.84 5.36
CA MET A 174 9.36 -5.80 6.42
C MET A 174 10.05 -7.14 6.16
N ARG A 175 10.62 -7.75 7.19
CA ARG A 175 11.24 -9.08 7.07
C ARG A 175 10.17 -10.14 6.90
N GLU A 176 10.41 -11.12 6.04
CA GLU A 176 9.46 -12.23 5.87
C GLU A 176 9.30 -13.06 7.15
N GLN A 177 10.40 -13.18 7.92
CA GLN A 177 10.45 -13.88 9.20
C GLN A 177 11.23 -13.04 10.21
N VAL A 178 10.75 -13.05 11.45
CA VAL A 178 11.35 -12.32 12.59
C VAL A 178 11.57 -13.34 13.70
N SER A 179 12.72 -13.30 14.35
CA SER A 179 13.01 -14.15 15.51
C SER A 179 12.21 -13.69 16.73
N ASP A 180 11.85 -14.59 17.65
CA ASP A 180 11.17 -14.18 18.88
C ASP A 180 12.00 -13.17 19.70
N GLU A 181 13.32 -13.21 19.61
CA GLU A 181 14.20 -12.23 20.26
C GLU A 181 14.03 -10.83 19.65
N ASP A 182 14.03 -10.73 18.31
CA ASP A 182 13.85 -9.45 17.62
C ASP A 182 12.43 -8.93 17.74
N LEU A 183 11.42 -9.81 17.78
CA LEU A 183 10.04 -9.43 18.06
C LEU A 183 9.91 -8.85 19.47
N ARG A 184 10.56 -9.45 20.49
CA ARG A 184 10.59 -8.87 21.85
C ARG A 184 11.28 -7.51 21.88
N LYS A 185 12.36 -7.31 21.12
CA LYS A 185 13.01 -5.99 21.01
C LYS A 185 12.09 -4.94 20.38
N PHE A 186 11.39 -5.32 19.31
CA PHE A 186 10.38 -4.48 18.68
C PHE A 186 9.27 -4.07 19.66
N LEU A 187 8.70 -5.03 20.38
CA LEU A 187 7.65 -4.77 21.37
C LEU A 187 8.18 -3.93 22.54
N ALA A 188 9.39 -4.19 23.02
CA ALA A 188 10.02 -3.39 24.06
C ALA A 188 10.25 -1.94 23.62
N ALA A 189 10.70 -1.71 22.39
CA ALA A 189 10.86 -0.37 21.84
C ALA A 189 9.52 0.36 21.70
N ALA A 190 8.48 -0.32 21.17
CA ALA A 190 7.14 0.25 21.08
C ALA A 190 6.57 0.62 22.47
N LYS A 191 6.75 -0.28 23.45
CA LYS A 191 6.36 -0.05 24.85
C LYS A 191 7.08 1.13 25.46
N GLU A 192 8.39 1.25 25.26
CA GLU A 192 9.19 2.37 25.76
C GLU A 192 8.66 3.71 25.23
N GLN A 193 8.33 3.78 23.93
CA GLN A 193 7.75 5.00 23.34
C GLN A 193 6.36 5.32 23.92
N ALA A 194 5.49 4.32 24.07
CA ALA A 194 4.16 4.50 24.66
C ALA A 194 4.22 4.91 26.14
N ASP A 195 5.11 4.28 26.92
CA ASP A 195 5.33 4.59 28.33
C ASP A 195 5.93 6.00 28.50
N ALA A 196 6.91 6.38 27.67
CA ALA A 196 7.51 7.72 27.69
C ALA A 196 6.49 8.82 27.32
N ALA A 197 5.55 8.51 26.42
CA ALA A 197 4.45 9.39 26.04
C ALA A 197 3.27 9.35 27.04
N ASN A 198 3.34 8.55 28.11
CA ASN A 198 2.27 8.36 29.10
C ASN A 198 0.93 7.94 28.48
N ILE A 199 0.95 7.13 27.42
CA ILE A 199 -0.28 6.58 26.84
C ILE A 199 -0.87 5.58 27.85
N PRO A 200 -2.17 5.67 28.22
CA PRO A 200 -2.79 4.73 29.17
C PRO A 200 -2.76 3.30 28.63
N GLU A 201 -2.91 2.30 29.50
CA GLU A 201 -3.00 0.88 29.07
C GLU A 201 -4.29 0.58 28.30
N GLU A 202 -5.38 1.19 28.73
CA GLU A 202 -6.67 1.15 28.05
C GLU A 202 -6.78 2.36 27.12
N VAL A 203 -6.81 2.10 25.81
CA VAL A 203 -7.00 3.13 24.79
C VAL A 203 -8.39 2.99 24.19
N GLU A 204 -8.95 4.11 23.72
CA GLU A 204 -10.23 4.11 23.03
C GLU A 204 -10.12 3.27 21.74
N PRO A 205 -10.99 2.26 21.56
CA PRO A 205 -10.95 1.42 20.38
C PRO A 205 -11.30 2.24 19.13
N ILE A 206 -10.56 2.03 18.06
CA ILE A 206 -10.82 2.66 16.77
C ILE A 206 -11.89 1.84 16.06
N ASP A 207 -13.04 2.45 15.79
CA ASP A 207 -14.08 1.86 14.93
C ASP A 207 -13.71 2.08 13.46
N PRO A 208 -13.42 1.01 12.69
CA PRO A 208 -13.03 1.14 11.29
C PRO A 208 -14.11 1.75 10.40
N SER A 209 -15.38 1.43 10.65
CA SER A 209 -16.50 1.90 9.84
C SER A 209 -16.73 3.40 10.06
N GLU A 210 -16.68 3.84 11.31
CA GLU A 210 -16.81 5.26 11.65
C GLU A 210 -15.64 6.08 11.11
N GLU A 211 -14.40 5.61 11.25
CA GLU A 211 -13.25 6.35 10.73
C GLU A 211 -13.27 6.43 9.20
N LEU A 212 -13.67 5.37 8.50
CA LEU A 212 -13.84 5.41 7.05
C LEU A 212 -14.94 6.40 6.65
N ARG A 213 -16.08 6.37 7.35
CA ARG A 213 -17.19 7.31 7.13
C ARG A 213 -16.75 8.76 7.33
N LYS A 214 -16.04 9.06 8.42
CA LYS A 214 -15.49 10.41 8.70
C LYS A 214 -14.61 10.90 7.55
N VAL A 215 -13.75 10.03 7.01
CA VAL A 215 -12.88 10.37 5.87
C VAL A 215 -13.71 10.68 4.63
N ILE A 216 -14.67 9.83 4.28
CA ILE A 216 -15.48 10.01 3.05
C ILE A 216 -16.41 11.21 3.20
N ASP A 217 -17.04 11.42 4.36
CA ASP A 217 -17.93 12.54 4.66
C ASP A 217 -17.21 13.89 4.59
N LYS A 218 -15.93 13.94 4.97
CA LYS A 218 -15.10 15.15 4.83
C LYS A 218 -14.95 15.61 3.38
N VAL A 219 -15.04 14.69 2.42
CA VAL A 219 -14.82 14.96 0.99
C VAL A 219 -16.14 15.05 0.22
N LEU A 220 -17.09 14.16 0.51
CA LEU A 220 -18.35 14.03 -0.23
C LEU A 220 -19.55 14.67 0.47
N GLY A 221 -19.38 15.09 1.73
CA GLY A 221 -20.49 15.43 2.62
C GLY A 221 -21.12 14.17 3.25
N PRO A 222 -21.96 14.34 4.28
CA PRO A 222 -22.63 13.23 4.94
C PRO A 222 -23.55 12.49 3.97
N ALA A 223 -23.61 11.16 4.09
CA ALA A 223 -24.62 10.39 3.37
C ALA A 223 -26.03 10.91 3.72
N PRO A 224 -26.94 10.97 2.73
CA PRO A 224 -28.34 11.25 3.04
C PRO A 224 -28.86 10.19 4.00
N ALA A 225 -29.59 10.61 5.04
CA ALA A 225 -30.22 9.69 5.98
C ALA A 225 -31.07 8.67 5.20
N ALA A 226 -30.88 7.38 5.49
CA ALA A 226 -31.72 6.35 4.92
C ALA A 226 -33.20 6.67 5.26
N PRO A 227 -34.12 6.51 4.29
CA PRO A 227 -35.55 6.77 4.50
C PRO A 227 -36.18 5.84 5.54
#